data_AF-A0A7S4IKV0-F1
#
_entry.id   AF-A0A7S4IKV0-F1
#
_cell.length_a   1.000
_cell.length_b   1.000
_cell.length_c   1.000
_cell.angle_alpha   90.00
_cell.angle_beta   90.00
_cell.angle_gamma   90.00
#
_symmetry.space_group_name_H-M   'P 1'
#
loop_
_entity.id
_entity.type
_entity.pdbx_description
1 polymer ?
#
loop_
_entity_poly.entity_id
_entity_poly.type
_entity_poly.pdbx_seq_one_letter_code
_entity_poly.pdbx_strand_id
1 'polypeptide(L)'
;WTAPRMVSRSDEANRADQGNTIKASEYMDEPEVLEAKVDAIVEMLKKAKCCTAYTGAGLSRASGIGDYASKKNSINSKIPKLRSPYEAKPTYAHRVLVALERAGYLHHYVQQNHDGLPQKGGFPQEKINEIHGAWYDPSNPVVQFSGNLRTDLFEWMIEMEKRTDLCLCLGTSLSGMNADRVAETPAKRSLKSRSRALGTVIINLQQTRLDEVSAIRVWATLDDTFKMIAEKLQLDMTPVNIDPPRACKDQFVIPYNKEGKYDPNSRMVWDLRDHQKIRIQNPEASNFNQTGEIFRKDEQGHYVVHVGRHQYRFGKWWVQCALEGKWPFLLPFVNADPVFKKVEDDDVLMEDSKSEIPDTIHIVQTHKPVGDTHEWSLSVNPVEAVAQVTWELHPTFHPPAVTCTEAPFSVTRTGWGVFTVNFKIQLTNGKALTGKHKLSFSTDICTTTC
;
A
#
# COMPACT_ATOMS: atom_id res chain seq x y z
N TRP A 1 -18.32 3.73 28.98
CA TRP A 1 -18.78 4.87 28.17
C TRP A 1 -20.30 4.87 28.10
N THR A 2 -20.93 6.02 27.85
CA THR A 2 -22.37 6.11 27.56
C THR A 2 -22.72 5.20 26.37
N ALA A 3 -23.92 4.62 26.39
CA ALA A 3 -24.40 3.77 25.30
C ALA A 3 -24.55 4.59 23.99
N PRO A 4 -24.33 3.97 22.82
CA PRO A 4 -24.48 4.67 21.54
C PRO A 4 -25.96 4.93 21.23
N ARG A 5 -26.22 5.98 20.44
CA ARG A 5 -27.55 6.28 19.89
C ARG A 5 -27.83 5.42 18.66
N MET A 6 -29.03 4.85 18.57
CA MET A 6 -29.50 4.20 17.35
C MET A 6 -29.85 5.28 16.31
N VAL A 7 -29.21 5.24 15.15
CA VAL A 7 -29.38 6.24 14.08
C VAL A 7 -30.12 5.70 12.87
N SER A 8 -30.16 4.38 12.72
CA SER A 8 -31.02 3.71 11.75
C SER A 8 -31.55 2.41 12.34
N ARG A 9 -32.86 2.19 12.23
CA ARG A 9 -33.50 0.95 12.63
C ARG A 9 -33.73 0.06 11.42
N SER A 10 -33.36 -1.20 11.55
CA SER A 10 -33.66 -2.26 10.57
C SER A 10 -34.08 -3.52 11.29
N ASP A 11 -35.16 -4.15 10.82
CA ASP A 11 -35.59 -5.49 11.26
C ASP A 11 -34.99 -6.61 10.38
N GLU A 12 -34.36 -6.26 9.26
CA GLU A 12 -33.59 -7.20 8.45
C GLU A 12 -32.25 -7.51 9.10
N ALA A 13 -31.77 -8.74 8.92
CA ALA A 13 -30.44 -9.13 9.36
C ALA A 13 -29.34 -8.54 8.46
N ASN A 14 -28.17 -8.23 9.05
CA ASN A 14 -27.04 -7.64 8.34
C ASN A 14 -26.47 -8.61 7.30
N ARG A 15 -26.32 -9.90 7.60
CA ARG A 15 -25.78 -10.92 6.68
C ARG A 15 -26.56 -12.22 6.72
N ALA A 16 -27.84 -12.15 6.35
CA ALA A 16 -28.71 -13.31 6.22
C ALA A 16 -28.14 -14.35 5.23
N ASP A 17 -27.45 -13.90 4.18
CA ASP A 17 -26.73 -14.72 3.20
C ASP A 17 -25.64 -15.61 3.82
N GLN A 18 -25.19 -15.29 5.03
CA GLN A 18 -24.20 -16.06 5.79
C GLN A 18 -24.77 -16.63 7.10
N GLY A 19 -26.10 -16.73 7.19
CA GLY A 19 -26.78 -17.20 8.40
C GLY A 19 -26.59 -16.27 9.60
N ASN A 20 -26.16 -15.02 9.41
CA ASN A 20 -26.09 -14.04 10.48
C ASN A 20 -27.46 -13.39 10.68
N THR A 21 -28.00 -13.51 11.89
CA THR A 21 -29.33 -13.02 12.27
C THR A 21 -29.30 -11.69 13.02
N ILE A 22 -28.10 -11.14 13.29
CA ILE A 22 -27.93 -9.83 13.90
C ILE A 22 -28.60 -8.77 13.01
N LYS A 23 -29.46 -7.94 13.61
CA LYS A 23 -30.18 -6.89 12.90
C LYS A 23 -29.22 -5.85 12.32
N ALA A 24 -29.52 -5.36 11.12
CA ALA A 24 -28.76 -4.31 10.43
C ALA A 24 -29.04 -2.90 10.97
N SER A 25 -29.48 -2.78 12.23
CA SER A 25 -29.65 -1.47 12.87
C SER A 25 -28.27 -0.83 13.07
N GLU A 26 -28.19 0.48 12.87
CA GLU A 26 -26.96 1.27 12.92
C GLU A 26 -26.97 2.18 14.12
N TYR A 27 -25.79 2.35 14.71
CA TYR A 27 -25.58 3.12 15.92
C TYR A 27 -24.42 4.10 15.75
N MET A 28 -24.45 5.17 16.53
CA MET A 28 -23.34 6.11 16.64
C MET A 28 -23.04 6.40 18.11
N ASP A 29 -21.77 6.49 18.46
CA ASP A 29 -21.32 7.01 19.74
C ASP A 29 -21.65 8.51 19.84
N GLU A 30 -21.86 8.99 21.06
CA GLU A 30 -21.85 10.44 21.32
C GLU A 30 -20.45 11.01 21.04
N PRO A 31 -20.32 12.27 20.59
CA PRO A 31 -19.03 12.84 20.17
C PRO A 31 -17.91 12.69 21.21
N GLU A 32 -18.20 12.94 22.48
CA GLU A 32 -17.21 12.85 23.57
C GLU A 32 -16.82 11.39 23.85
N VAL A 33 -17.75 10.45 23.64
CA VAL A 33 -17.46 9.01 23.77
C VAL A 33 -16.59 8.54 22.61
N LEU A 34 -16.89 8.98 21.38
CA LEU A 34 -16.08 8.68 20.21
C LEU A 34 -14.65 9.18 20.43
N GLU A 35 -14.49 10.43 20.88
CA GLU A 35 -13.17 11.00 21.18
C GLU A 35 -12.41 10.18 22.22
N ALA A 36 -13.03 9.87 23.36
CA ALA A 36 -12.39 9.08 24.42
C ALA A 36 -12.00 7.66 23.94
N LYS A 37 -12.81 7.04 23.07
CA LYS A 37 -12.48 5.75 22.47
C LYS A 37 -11.31 5.87 21.50
N VAL A 38 -11.27 6.92 20.68
CA VAL A 38 -10.15 7.17 19.77
C VAL A 38 -8.85 7.41 20.55
N ASP A 39 -8.89 8.16 21.66
CA ASP A 39 -7.71 8.34 22.53
C ASP A 39 -7.17 7.00 23.03
N ALA A 40 -8.06 6.11 23.48
CA ALA A 40 -7.68 4.77 23.90
C ALA A 40 -7.11 3.94 22.74
N ILE A 41 -7.68 4.04 21.53
CA ILE A 41 -7.16 3.37 20.33
C ILE A 41 -5.76 3.88 19.98
N VAL A 42 -5.52 5.19 20.03
CA VAL A 42 -4.20 5.81 19.79
C VAL A 42 -3.16 5.26 20.77
N GLU A 43 -3.51 5.12 22.05
CA GLU A 43 -2.63 4.52 23.04
C GLU A 43 -2.39 3.02 22.81
N MET A 44 -3.38 2.28 22.30
CA MET A 44 -3.19 0.89 21.88
C MET A 44 -2.26 0.79 20.68
N LEU A 45 -2.43 1.64 19.66
CA LEU A 45 -1.58 1.68 18.48
C LEU A 45 -0.11 1.94 18.84
N LYS A 46 0.16 2.89 19.75
CA LYS A 46 1.52 3.17 20.24
C LYS A 46 2.16 2.01 21.00
N LYS A 47 1.35 1.14 21.62
CA LYS A 47 1.83 -0.01 22.43
C LYS A 47 1.91 -1.32 21.62
N ALA A 48 1.22 -1.39 20.49
CA ALA A 48 1.12 -2.61 19.69
C ALA A 48 2.48 -3.01 19.15
N LYS A 49 2.81 -4.30 19.26
CA LYS A 49 4.01 -4.87 18.66
C LYS A 49 3.74 -5.44 17.27
N CYS A 50 2.49 -5.80 17.00
CA CYS A 50 2.04 -6.36 15.73
C CYS A 50 0.56 -6.04 15.57
N CYS A 51 0.29 -4.85 15.02
CA CYS A 51 -1.06 -4.43 14.68
C CYS A 51 -1.45 -4.94 13.29
N THR A 52 -2.63 -5.55 13.18
CA THR A 52 -3.18 -6.05 11.91
C THR A 52 -4.53 -5.40 11.64
N ALA A 53 -4.72 -4.90 10.42
CA ALA A 53 -6.03 -4.46 9.94
C ALA A 53 -6.78 -5.67 9.39
N TYR A 54 -8.04 -5.85 9.79
CA TYR A 54 -8.95 -6.86 9.28
C TYR A 54 -10.18 -6.16 8.71
N THR A 55 -10.35 -6.17 7.39
CA THR A 55 -11.28 -5.23 6.74
C THR A 55 -12.31 -5.91 5.85
N GLY A 56 -13.56 -5.43 5.94
CA GLY A 56 -14.67 -5.84 5.09
C GLY A 56 -15.22 -4.72 4.22
N ALA A 57 -16.33 -5.01 3.53
CA ALA A 57 -16.86 -4.16 2.46
C ALA A 57 -17.30 -2.77 2.94
N GLY A 58 -17.62 -2.61 4.23
CA GLY A 58 -17.97 -1.32 4.82
C GLY A 58 -16.87 -0.27 4.71
N LEU A 59 -15.59 -0.68 4.63
CA LEU A 59 -14.46 0.25 4.43
C LEU A 59 -14.45 0.90 3.05
N SER A 60 -14.96 0.21 2.02
CA SER A 60 -14.96 0.67 0.63
C SER A 60 -16.24 1.41 0.22
N ARG A 61 -17.21 1.51 1.14
CA ARG A 61 -18.54 2.04 0.84
C ARG A 61 -18.55 3.48 0.35
N ALA A 62 -17.77 4.34 1.01
CA ALA A 62 -17.65 5.75 0.62
C ALA A 62 -16.99 5.94 -0.76
N SER A 63 -16.32 4.92 -1.30
CA SER A 63 -15.71 4.92 -2.64
C SER A 63 -16.69 4.57 -3.76
N GLY A 64 -17.94 4.23 -3.45
CA GLY A 64 -18.94 3.81 -4.45
C GLY A 64 -19.08 2.30 -4.62
N ILE A 65 -18.40 1.49 -3.80
CA ILE A 65 -18.54 0.03 -3.78
C ILE A 65 -19.59 -0.35 -2.74
N GLY A 66 -20.65 -1.04 -3.14
CA GLY A 66 -21.68 -1.50 -2.20
C GLY A 66 -21.14 -2.48 -1.16
N ASP A 67 -21.77 -2.51 0.02
CA ASP A 67 -21.56 -3.58 0.99
C ASP A 67 -22.78 -4.53 1.03
N TYR A 68 -22.62 -5.65 1.72
CA TYR A 68 -23.68 -6.64 1.90
C TYR A 68 -24.60 -6.33 3.09
N ALA A 69 -24.11 -5.51 4.03
CA ALA A 69 -24.67 -5.38 5.36
C ALA A 69 -25.64 -4.21 5.51
N SER A 70 -25.45 -3.11 4.77
CA SER A 70 -26.31 -1.94 4.83
C SER A 70 -27.64 -2.16 4.13
N LYS A 71 -28.73 -1.66 4.73
CA LYS A 71 -30.12 -1.79 4.21
C LYS A 71 -30.69 -0.44 3.77
N LYS A 72 -31.96 -0.44 3.34
CA LYS A 72 -32.65 0.71 2.71
C LYS A 72 -32.51 2.04 3.49
N ASN A 73 -32.49 1.98 4.81
CA ASN A 73 -32.43 3.16 5.69
C ASN A 73 -31.03 3.44 6.25
N SER A 74 -29.98 2.82 5.71
CA SER A 74 -28.61 3.06 6.17
C SER A 74 -28.25 4.55 6.07
N ILE A 75 -27.56 5.07 7.08
CA ILE A 75 -27.00 6.43 7.04
C ILE A 75 -25.92 6.57 5.96
N ASN A 76 -25.35 5.43 5.52
CA ASN A 76 -24.43 5.33 4.39
C ASN A 76 -25.13 4.95 3.07
N SER A 77 -26.44 5.14 2.95
CA SER A 77 -27.21 4.78 1.75
C SER A 77 -26.76 5.52 0.47
N LYS A 78 -26.23 6.73 0.61
CA LYS A 78 -25.72 7.53 -0.52
C LYS A 78 -24.26 7.17 -0.79
N ILE A 79 -24.03 6.32 -1.79
CA ILE A 79 -22.70 6.01 -2.31
C ILE A 79 -22.50 6.62 -3.70
N PRO A 80 -21.27 7.04 -4.06
CA PRO A 80 -20.95 7.49 -5.40
C PRO A 80 -21.37 6.48 -6.48
N LYS A 81 -21.97 6.95 -7.58
CA LYS A 81 -22.26 6.10 -8.74
C LYS A 81 -21.00 5.98 -9.59
N LEU A 82 -20.52 4.76 -9.75
CA LEU A 82 -19.39 4.43 -10.64
C LEU A 82 -19.91 3.77 -11.92
N ARG A 83 -19.21 3.98 -13.04
CA ARG A 83 -19.49 3.21 -14.28
C ARG A 83 -18.95 1.80 -14.17
N SER A 84 -17.85 1.65 -13.43
CA SER A 84 -17.22 0.37 -13.12
C SER A 84 -16.67 0.37 -11.69
N PRO A 85 -16.76 -0.74 -10.94
CA PRO A 85 -16.13 -0.85 -9.62
C PRO A 85 -14.62 -0.57 -9.64
N TYR A 86 -13.98 -0.80 -10.79
CA TYR A 86 -12.57 -0.51 -11.01
C TYR A 86 -12.20 0.98 -10.99
N GLU A 87 -13.17 1.89 -11.14
CA GLU A 87 -12.98 3.35 -11.03
C GLU A 87 -12.90 3.82 -9.56
N ALA A 88 -13.21 2.95 -8.60
CA ALA A 88 -13.17 3.28 -7.19
C ALA A 88 -11.77 3.73 -6.76
N LYS A 89 -11.74 4.78 -5.94
CA LYS A 89 -10.53 5.36 -5.35
C LYS A 89 -10.49 5.02 -3.85
N PRO A 90 -9.30 4.97 -3.22
CA PRO A 90 -9.20 4.73 -1.78
C PRO A 90 -9.98 5.77 -0.98
N THR A 91 -10.77 5.33 0.02
CA THR A 91 -11.44 6.23 0.98
C THR A 91 -10.41 6.97 1.84
N TYR A 92 -10.87 7.90 2.68
CA TYR A 92 -9.98 8.56 3.63
C TYR A 92 -9.37 7.55 4.61
N ALA A 93 -10.17 6.64 5.17
CA ALA A 93 -9.69 5.57 6.05
C ALA A 93 -8.61 4.68 5.40
N HIS A 94 -8.74 4.34 4.11
CA HIS A 94 -7.68 3.62 3.39
C HIS A 94 -6.34 4.38 3.43
N ARG A 95 -6.37 5.69 3.18
CA ARG A 95 -5.16 6.52 3.18
C ARG A 95 -4.56 6.65 4.57
N VAL A 96 -5.39 6.72 5.61
CA VAL A 96 -4.90 6.74 7.00
C VAL A 96 -4.26 5.41 7.37
N LEU A 97 -4.80 4.27 6.92
CA LEU A 97 -4.16 2.96 7.12
C LEU A 97 -2.78 2.89 6.47
N VAL A 98 -2.61 3.48 5.28
CA VAL A 98 -1.29 3.63 4.65
C VAL A 98 -0.37 4.52 5.48
N ALA A 99 -0.86 5.65 5.98
CA ALA A 99 -0.05 6.53 6.82
C ALA A 99 0.34 5.89 8.17
N LEU A 100 -0.54 5.07 8.76
CA LEU A 100 -0.25 4.27 9.95
C LEU A 100 0.84 3.23 9.68
N GLU A 101 0.81 2.59 8.51
CA GLU A 101 1.86 1.63 8.11
C GLU A 101 3.21 2.34 7.94
N ARG A 102 3.23 3.47 7.22
CA ARG A 102 4.44 4.30 7.03
C ARG A 102 5.02 4.81 8.35
N ALA A 103 4.15 5.10 9.33
CA ALA A 103 4.55 5.53 10.67
C ALA A 103 4.91 4.35 11.62
N GLY A 104 4.82 3.10 11.16
CA GLY A 104 5.16 1.91 11.94
C GLY A 104 4.10 1.44 12.94
N TYR A 105 2.89 2.00 12.91
CA TYR A 105 1.79 1.60 13.79
C TYR A 105 1.01 0.40 13.25
N LEU A 106 0.92 0.24 11.93
CA LEU A 106 0.20 -0.86 11.27
C LEU A 106 1.18 -1.78 10.54
N HIS A 107 1.09 -3.10 10.79
CA HIS A 107 2.12 -4.05 10.38
C HIS A 107 1.63 -5.00 9.27
N HIS A 108 0.37 -5.43 9.35
CA HIS A 108 -0.23 -6.37 8.42
C HIS A 108 -1.66 -5.97 8.08
N TYR A 109 -2.14 -6.49 6.95
CA TYR A 109 -3.49 -6.24 6.46
C TYR A 109 -4.08 -7.55 5.97
N VAL A 110 -5.24 -7.94 6.50
CA VAL A 110 -6.03 -9.07 6.01
C VAL A 110 -7.29 -8.50 5.37
N GLN A 111 -7.37 -8.64 4.05
CA GLN A 111 -8.41 -8.03 3.24
C GLN A 111 -9.45 -9.07 2.85
N GLN A 112 -10.68 -8.91 3.34
CA GLN A 112 -11.81 -9.71 2.88
C GLN A 112 -12.36 -9.20 1.54
N ASN A 113 -12.08 -7.93 1.21
CA ASN A 113 -12.50 -7.27 -0.03
C ASN A 113 -11.62 -7.69 -1.20
N HIS A 114 -12.10 -7.46 -2.41
CA HIS A 114 -11.39 -7.81 -3.65
C HIS A 114 -10.90 -6.58 -4.43
N ASP A 115 -11.24 -5.38 -3.94
CA ASP A 115 -11.27 -4.13 -4.69
C ASP A 115 -9.91 -3.46 -4.95
N GLY A 116 -8.84 -3.94 -4.32
CA GLY A 116 -7.50 -3.38 -4.44
C GLY A 116 -7.34 -1.96 -3.87
N LEU A 117 -8.28 -1.46 -3.07
CA LEU A 117 -8.26 -0.08 -2.58
C LEU A 117 -7.08 0.23 -1.63
N PRO A 118 -6.66 -0.66 -0.71
CA PRO A 118 -5.45 -0.42 0.09
C PRO A 118 -4.21 -0.23 -0.78
N GLN A 119 -4.03 -1.08 -1.81
CA GLN A 119 -2.90 -1.00 -2.73
C GLN A 119 -2.95 0.25 -3.60
N LYS A 120 -4.13 0.62 -4.10
CA LYS A 120 -4.32 1.91 -4.79
C LYS A 120 -3.99 3.11 -3.89
N GLY A 121 -4.13 2.95 -2.57
CA GLY A 121 -3.74 3.94 -1.57
C GLY A 121 -2.24 3.97 -1.28
N GLY A 122 -1.48 2.96 -1.70
CA GLY A 122 -0.05 2.81 -1.43
C GLY A 122 0.29 1.83 -0.33
N PHE A 123 -0.64 0.99 0.14
CA PHE A 123 -0.33 -0.02 1.13
C PHE A 123 0.58 -1.11 0.50
N PRO A 124 1.69 -1.52 1.16
CA PRO A 124 2.64 -2.46 0.56
C PRO A 124 2.05 -3.85 0.30
N GLN A 125 2.19 -4.36 -0.92
CA GLN A 125 1.57 -5.64 -1.33
C GLN A 125 2.06 -6.83 -0.48
N GLU A 126 3.33 -6.86 -0.12
CA GLU A 126 3.93 -7.91 0.72
C GLU A 126 3.40 -7.96 2.16
N LYS A 127 2.55 -7.00 2.55
CA LYS A 127 1.92 -6.92 3.87
C LYS A 127 0.41 -7.18 3.82
N ILE A 128 -0.16 -7.46 2.65
CA ILE A 128 -1.60 -7.69 2.45
C ILE A 128 -1.88 -9.14 2.11
N ASN A 129 -2.77 -9.76 2.89
CA ASN A 129 -3.32 -11.07 2.63
C ASN A 129 -4.75 -10.93 2.04
N GLU A 130 -4.91 -11.28 0.77
CA GLU A 130 -6.18 -11.22 0.02
C GLU A 130 -6.86 -12.60 -0.01
N ILE A 131 -7.23 -13.11 1.17
CA ILE A 131 -7.65 -14.50 1.38
C ILE A 131 -8.87 -14.94 0.54
N HIS A 132 -9.75 -14.01 0.16
CA HIS A 132 -10.96 -14.33 -0.62
C HIS A 132 -10.83 -14.06 -2.12
N GLY A 133 -9.61 -13.78 -2.61
CA GLY A 133 -9.34 -13.39 -3.99
C GLY A 133 -9.26 -11.88 -4.19
N ALA A 134 -8.71 -11.47 -5.31
CA ALA A 134 -8.41 -10.08 -5.63
C ALA A 134 -8.72 -9.76 -7.10
N TRP A 135 -9.26 -8.57 -7.38
CA TRP A 135 -9.54 -8.14 -8.75
C TRP A 135 -8.29 -7.77 -9.56
N TYR A 136 -7.15 -7.59 -8.87
CA TYR A 136 -5.88 -7.11 -9.44
C TYR A 136 -4.72 -8.12 -9.33
N ASP A 137 -5.03 -9.38 -9.02
CA ASP A 137 -4.11 -10.51 -9.03
C ASP A 137 -4.70 -11.64 -9.89
N PRO A 138 -4.20 -11.84 -11.13
CA PRO A 138 -4.68 -12.91 -12.01
C PRO A 138 -4.49 -14.33 -11.45
N SER A 139 -3.62 -14.52 -10.45
CA SER A 139 -3.38 -15.81 -9.79
C SER A 139 -4.27 -16.05 -8.56
N ASN A 140 -5.08 -15.06 -8.18
CA ASN A 140 -5.96 -15.13 -7.02
C ASN A 140 -7.38 -14.69 -7.40
N PRO A 141 -8.04 -15.39 -8.35
CA PRO A 141 -9.40 -15.05 -8.76
C PRO A 141 -10.38 -15.15 -7.58
N VAL A 142 -11.42 -14.31 -7.60
CA VAL A 142 -12.45 -14.30 -6.55
C VAL A 142 -13.13 -15.66 -6.44
N VAL A 143 -13.04 -16.25 -5.27
CA VAL A 143 -13.62 -17.57 -4.98
C VAL A 143 -15.04 -17.37 -4.44
N GLN A 144 -16.02 -18.07 -5.02
CA GLN A 144 -17.38 -18.11 -4.47
C GLN A 144 -17.42 -19.00 -3.22
N PHE A 145 -18.43 -18.84 -2.35
CA PHE A 145 -18.51 -19.52 -1.03
C PHE A 145 -18.35 -21.05 -1.03
N SER A 146 -18.44 -21.73 -2.17
CA SER A 146 -18.25 -23.17 -2.35
C SER A 146 -16.89 -23.58 -2.94
N GLY A 147 -15.98 -22.64 -3.17
CA GLY A 147 -14.66 -22.92 -3.74
C GLY A 147 -13.56 -23.10 -2.68
N ASN A 148 -12.39 -23.55 -3.13
CA ASN A 148 -11.23 -23.72 -2.27
C ASN A 148 -10.44 -22.40 -2.19
N LEU A 149 -10.10 -21.98 -0.97
CA LEU A 149 -9.14 -20.91 -0.75
C LEU A 149 -7.72 -21.40 -1.08
N ARG A 150 -6.85 -20.50 -1.51
CA ARG A 150 -5.42 -20.79 -1.67
C ARG A 150 -4.79 -21.18 -0.33
N THR A 151 -4.12 -22.32 -0.27
CA THR A 151 -3.53 -22.84 0.97
C THR A 151 -2.40 -21.92 1.47
N ASP A 152 -1.58 -21.40 0.55
CA ASP A 152 -0.47 -20.48 0.89
C ASP A 152 -0.97 -19.19 1.57
N LEU A 153 -2.04 -18.58 1.04
CA LEU A 153 -2.67 -17.41 1.66
C LEU A 153 -3.34 -17.76 2.99
N PHE A 154 -3.96 -18.94 3.09
CA PHE A 154 -4.58 -19.38 4.33
C PHE A 154 -3.54 -19.57 5.44
N GLU A 155 -2.46 -20.29 5.18
CA GLU A 155 -1.35 -20.49 6.13
C GLU A 155 -0.70 -19.17 6.54
N TRP A 156 -0.52 -18.26 5.58
CA TRP A 156 0.01 -16.92 5.87
C TRP A 156 -0.92 -16.12 6.79
N MET A 157 -2.24 -16.20 6.57
CA MET A 157 -3.23 -15.58 7.45
C MET A 157 -3.19 -16.17 8.86
N ILE A 158 -3.02 -17.50 9.00
CA ILE A 158 -2.84 -18.15 10.31
C ILE A 158 -1.60 -17.63 11.04
N GLU A 159 -0.51 -17.39 10.30
CA GLU A 159 0.70 -16.83 10.91
C GLU A 159 0.48 -15.37 11.35
N MET A 160 -0.20 -14.56 10.54
CA MET A 160 -0.61 -13.20 10.93
C MET A 160 -1.49 -13.22 12.18
N GLU A 161 -2.49 -14.09 12.24
CA GLU A 161 -3.39 -14.27 13.39
C GLU A 161 -2.60 -14.55 14.67
N LYS A 162 -1.64 -15.48 14.64
CA LYS A 162 -0.81 -15.83 15.80
C LYS A 162 0.02 -14.65 16.30
N ARG A 163 0.61 -13.89 15.37
CA ARG A 163 1.50 -12.77 15.69
C ARG A 163 0.76 -11.51 16.15
N THR A 164 -0.47 -11.32 15.69
CA THR A 164 -1.28 -10.12 15.97
C THR A 164 -1.49 -9.96 17.47
N ASP A 165 -1.11 -8.82 18.04
CA ASP A 165 -1.44 -8.45 19.42
C ASP A 165 -2.53 -7.38 19.50
N LEU A 166 -2.68 -6.58 18.45
CA LEU A 166 -3.78 -5.64 18.23
C LEU A 166 -4.43 -5.88 16.86
N CYS A 167 -5.74 -6.12 16.83
CA CYS A 167 -6.49 -6.17 15.57
C CYS A 167 -7.40 -4.96 15.42
N LEU A 168 -7.32 -4.26 14.28
CA LEU A 168 -8.29 -3.25 13.87
C LEU A 168 -9.31 -3.91 12.93
N CYS A 169 -10.50 -4.21 13.44
CA CYS A 169 -11.59 -4.82 12.68
C CYS A 169 -12.50 -3.73 12.10
N LEU A 170 -12.50 -3.57 10.78
CA LEU A 170 -13.00 -2.38 10.09
C LEU A 170 -14.08 -2.72 9.07
N GLY A 171 -15.30 -2.23 9.30
CA GLY A 171 -16.38 -2.30 8.28
C GLY A 171 -16.76 -3.72 7.88
N THR A 172 -16.68 -4.67 8.81
CA THR A 172 -17.07 -6.07 8.63
C THR A 172 -18.08 -6.49 9.68
N SER A 173 -19.00 -7.38 9.29
CA SER A 173 -20.05 -7.91 10.16
C SER A 173 -19.60 -9.09 11.02
N LEU A 174 -18.42 -9.66 10.74
CA LEU A 174 -17.87 -10.86 11.40
C LEU A 174 -18.90 -12.00 11.43
N SER A 175 -19.30 -12.47 10.25
CA SER A 175 -20.42 -13.40 10.08
C SER A 175 -20.07 -14.88 10.30
N GLY A 176 -18.95 -15.18 10.95
CA GLY A 176 -18.49 -16.53 11.24
C GLY A 176 -17.70 -17.17 10.11
N MET A 177 -17.02 -16.37 9.29
CA MET A 177 -16.05 -16.91 8.35
C MET A 177 -14.83 -17.42 9.09
N ASN A 178 -14.11 -18.38 8.50
CA ASN A 178 -12.85 -18.84 9.05
C ASN A 178 -11.85 -17.69 9.25
N ALA A 179 -11.81 -16.72 8.33
CA ALA A 179 -10.95 -15.54 8.40
C ALA A 179 -11.26 -14.62 9.60
N ASP A 180 -12.47 -14.68 10.19
CA ASP A 180 -12.84 -13.85 11.35
C ASP A 180 -11.96 -14.14 12.58
N ARG A 181 -11.24 -15.27 12.57
CA ARG A 181 -10.23 -15.63 13.58
C ARG A 181 -9.16 -14.56 13.77
N VAL A 182 -8.82 -13.79 12.73
CA VAL A 182 -7.85 -12.69 12.81
C VAL A 182 -8.33 -11.60 13.78
N ALA A 183 -9.65 -11.43 13.92
CA ALA A 183 -10.27 -10.56 14.92
C ALA A 183 -10.57 -11.32 16.23
N GLU A 184 -11.02 -12.57 16.17
CA GLU A 184 -11.44 -13.34 17.35
C GLU A 184 -10.28 -13.73 18.28
N THR A 185 -9.16 -14.16 17.72
CA THR A 185 -8.01 -14.65 18.48
C THR A 185 -7.37 -13.58 19.37
N PRO A 186 -7.01 -12.38 18.87
CA PRO A 186 -6.51 -11.31 19.74
C PRO A 186 -7.55 -10.87 20.77
N ALA A 187 -8.84 -10.77 20.41
CA ALA A 187 -9.93 -10.46 21.34
C ALA A 187 -9.94 -11.42 22.53
N LYS A 188 -10.05 -12.73 22.27
CA LYS A 188 -10.04 -13.77 23.32
C LYS A 188 -8.73 -13.81 24.11
N ARG A 189 -7.59 -13.58 23.44
CA ARG A 189 -6.28 -13.54 24.12
C ARG A 189 -6.20 -12.40 25.12
N SER A 190 -6.74 -11.22 24.81
CA SER A 190 -6.66 -10.04 25.70
C SER A 190 -7.37 -10.25 27.05
N LEU A 191 -8.39 -11.12 27.09
CA LEU A 191 -9.14 -11.47 28.30
C LEU A 191 -8.37 -12.38 29.27
N LYS A 192 -7.25 -12.97 28.85
CA LYS A 192 -6.46 -13.90 29.69
C LYS A 192 -5.46 -13.12 30.55
N SER A 193 -5.46 -13.34 31.86
CA SER A 193 -4.70 -12.55 32.86
C SER A 193 -3.17 -12.48 32.67
N ARG A 194 -2.57 -13.38 31.88
CA ARG A 194 -1.11 -13.40 31.57
C ARG A 194 -0.78 -13.03 30.13
N SER A 195 -1.78 -12.68 29.32
CA SER A 195 -1.59 -12.34 27.92
C SER A 195 -1.07 -10.91 27.78
N ARG A 196 -0.19 -10.69 26.80
CA ARG A 196 0.25 -9.36 26.37
C ARG A 196 -0.52 -8.83 25.17
N ALA A 197 -1.55 -9.56 24.71
CA ALA A 197 -2.38 -9.10 23.60
C ALA A 197 -3.23 -7.90 24.03
N LEU A 198 -3.21 -6.84 23.24
CA LEU A 198 -4.03 -5.65 23.44
C LEU A 198 -5.51 -5.90 23.08
N GLY A 199 -5.76 -6.84 22.16
CA GLY A 199 -7.10 -7.27 21.81
C GLY A 199 -7.55 -6.78 20.44
N THR A 200 -8.86 -6.65 20.28
CA THR A 200 -9.47 -6.26 19.01
C THR A 200 -10.29 -5.00 19.19
N VAL A 201 -10.00 -4.00 18.36
CA VAL A 201 -10.82 -2.80 18.19
C VAL A 201 -11.78 -3.05 17.04
N ILE A 202 -13.08 -2.89 17.25
CA ILE A 202 -14.08 -3.02 16.19
C ILE A 202 -14.64 -1.63 15.90
N ILE A 203 -14.54 -1.18 14.64
CA ILE A 203 -15.12 0.07 14.13
C ILE A 203 -16.12 -0.30 13.03
N ASN A 204 -17.40 -0.12 13.33
CA ASN A 204 -18.51 -0.51 12.46
C ASN A 204 -19.79 0.22 12.92
N LEU A 205 -20.75 0.42 12.02
CA LEU A 205 -22.04 1.02 12.39
C LEU A 205 -23.02 0.00 12.99
N GLN A 206 -22.96 -1.24 12.52
CA GLN A 206 -23.86 -2.31 12.91
C GLN A 206 -23.20 -3.20 13.96
N GLN A 207 -24.03 -3.92 14.70
CA GLN A 207 -23.55 -4.91 15.66
C GLN A 207 -22.81 -6.06 14.93
N THR A 208 -21.84 -6.64 15.61
CA THR A 208 -21.05 -7.78 15.13
C THR A 208 -21.10 -8.92 16.14
N ARG A 209 -20.73 -10.14 15.72
CA ARG A 209 -20.71 -11.30 16.63
C ARG A 209 -19.64 -11.21 17.71
N LEU A 210 -18.65 -10.33 17.56
CA LEU A 210 -17.52 -10.22 18.50
C LEU A 210 -17.57 -8.95 19.36
N ASP A 211 -18.69 -8.21 19.35
CA ASP A 211 -18.81 -6.95 20.10
C ASP A 211 -18.49 -7.14 21.60
N GLU A 212 -19.02 -8.20 22.23
CA GLU A 212 -18.86 -8.47 23.67
C GLU A 212 -17.42 -8.79 24.09
N VAL A 213 -16.62 -9.35 23.19
CA VAL A 213 -15.23 -9.77 23.47
C VAL A 213 -14.20 -8.79 22.94
N SER A 214 -14.63 -7.73 22.25
CA SER A 214 -13.74 -6.68 21.74
C SER A 214 -13.14 -5.85 22.89
N ALA A 215 -11.91 -5.38 22.70
CA ALA A 215 -11.24 -4.49 23.65
C ALA A 215 -11.86 -3.09 23.60
N ILE A 216 -12.15 -2.59 22.40
CA ILE A 216 -12.85 -1.33 22.17
C ILE A 216 -13.85 -1.51 21.03
N ARG A 217 -15.10 -1.13 21.28
CA ARG A 217 -16.16 -1.08 20.26
C ARG A 217 -16.53 0.36 19.94
N VAL A 218 -16.30 0.79 18.70
CA VAL A 218 -16.59 2.16 18.21
C VAL A 218 -17.78 2.15 17.25
N TRP A 219 -18.82 2.90 17.59
CA TRP A 219 -20.00 3.09 16.76
C TRP A 219 -19.84 4.39 15.98
N ALA A 220 -19.22 4.35 14.81
CA ALA A 220 -19.00 5.54 13.99
C ALA A 220 -18.71 5.16 12.54
N THR A 221 -18.71 6.15 11.66
CA THR A 221 -18.16 5.95 10.32
C THR A 221 -16.64 5.75 10.41
N LEU A 222 -16.10 4.98 9.47
CA LEU A 222 -14.66 4.71 9.43
C LEU A 222 -13.89 6.00 9.13
N ASP A 223 -14.33 6.79 8.16
CA ASP A 223 -13.63 8.02 7.78
C ASP A 223 -13.57 9.04 8.94
N ASP A 224 -14.65 9.22 9.72
CA ASP A 224 -14.64 10.12 10.89
C ASP A 224 -13.67 9.62 11.98
N THR A 225 -13.70 8.32 12.28
CA THR A 225 -12.82 7.72 13.30
C THR A 225 -11.36 7.84 12.88
N PHE A 226 -11.04 7.52 11.63
CA PHE A 226 -9.67 7.57 11.10
C PHE A 226 -9.15 9.00 10.92
N LYS A 227 -10.03 9.99 10.67
CA LYS A 227 -9.66 11.40 10.73
C LYS A 227 -9.12 11.79 12.10
N MET A 228 -9.84 11.44 13.17
CA MET A 228 -9.39 11.73 14.54
C MET A 228 -8.09 10.99 14.88
N ILE A 229 -7.93 9.73 14.44
CA ILE A 229 -6.67 8.98 14.62
C ILE A 229 -5.51 9.69 13.92
N ALA A 230 -5.70 10.12 12.66
CA ALA A 230 -4.66 10.79 11.88
C ALA A 230 -4.23 12.12 12.51
N GLU A 231 -5.18 12.91 13.01
CA GLU A 231 -4.93 14.18 13.70
C GLU A 231 -4.16 13.95 15.01
N LYS A 232 -4.62 13.01 15.86
CA LYS A 232 -4.00 12.73 17.17
C LYS A 232 -2.61 12.10 17.06
N LEU A 233 -2.33 11.35 15.99
CA LEU A 233 -1.00 10.80 15.72
C LEU A 233 -0.13 11.69 14.82
N GLN A 234 -0.68 12.81 14.32
CA GLN A 234 -0.01 13.73 13.38
C GLN A 234 0.59 13.00 12.18
N LEU A 235 -0.21 12.12 11.56
CA LEU A 235 0.27 11.26 10.48
C LEU A 235 0.58 12.05 9.20
N ASP A 236 1.64 11.65 8.50
CA ASP A 236 1.93 12.16 7.16
C ASP A 236 0.94 11.56 6.13
N MET A 237 -0.01 12.39 5.71
CA MET A 237 -1.05 12.05 4.74
C MET A 237 -0.63 12.25 3.28
N THR A 238 0.67 12.49 3.00
CA THR A 238 1.19 12.61 1.64
C THR A 238 0.90 11.33 0.84
N PRO A 239 0.26 11.42 -0.34
CA PRO A 239 0.01 10.26 -1.19
C PRO A 239 1.30 9.54 -1.59
N VAL A 240 1.26 8.21 -1.57
CA VAL A 240 2.38 7.37 -2.02
C VAL A 240 2.31 7.22 -3.54
N ASN A 241 3.43 7.46 -4.22
CA ASN A 241 3.55 7.14 -5.64
C ASN A 241 3.71 5.62 -5.80
N ILE A 242 2.78 5.01 -6.52
CA ILE A 242 2.75 3.57 -6.82
C ILE A 242 2.98 3.28 -8.31
N ASP A 243 3.38 4.29 -9.09
CA ASP A 243 3.67 4.12 -10.50
C ASP A 243 5.03 3.44 -10.70
N PRO A 244 5.11 2.41 -11.56
CA PRO A 244 6.39 1.81 -11.92
C PRO A 244 7.33 2.83 -12.58
N PRO A 245 8.67 2.63 -12.49
CA PRO A 245 9.64 3.50 -13.15
C PRO A 245 9.41 3.60 -14.66
N ARG A 246 9.15 4.81 -15.16
CA ARG A 246 8.82 5.03 -16.59
C ARG A 246 9.96 4.70 -17.55
N ALA A 247 11.21 4.88 -17.11
CA ALA A 247 12.41 4.63 -17.92
C ALA A 247 12.52 3.17 -18.39
N CYS A 248 11.91 2.24 -17.64
CA CYS A 248 11.95 0.81 -17.91
C CYS A 248 11.05 0.36 -19.07
N LYS A 249 10.16 1.23 -19.60
CA LYS A 249 9.27 0.91 -20.74
C LYS A 249 8.55 -0.44 -20.60
N ASP A 250 8.07 -0.73 -19.39
CA ASP A 250 7.37 -1.96 -19.01
C ASP A 250 8.19 -3.25 -19.07
N GLN A 251 9.51 -3.14 -19.01
CA GLN A 251 10.43 -4.27 -18.85
C GLN A 251 11.22 -4.10 -17.56
N PHE A 252 11.05 -5.02 -16.62
CA PHE A 252 11.61 -4.88 -15.28
C PHE A 252 12.56 -6.03 -14.95
N VAL A 253 13.79 -5.73 -14.58
CA VAL A 253 14.72 -6.75 -14.08
C VAL A 253 14.45 -6.97 -12.59
N ILE A 254 13.99 -8.17 -12.24
CA ILE A 254 13.57 -8.50 -10.87
C ILE A 254 14.39 -9.66 -10.27
N PRO A 255 14.59 -9.70 -8.94
CA PRO A 255 15.34 -10.74 -8.23
C PRO A 255 14.49 -12.02 -8.01
N TYR A 256 13.93 -12.54 -9.09
CA TYR A 256 13.12 -13.76 -9.10
C TYR A 256 13.66 -14.72 -10.15
N ASN A 257 13.55 -16.01 -9.89
CA ASN A 257 13.93 -17.04 -10.86
C ASN A 257 12.85 -17.24 -11.94
N LYS A 258 13.10 -18.14 -12.90
CA LYS A 258 12.18 -18.44 -14.01
C LYS A 258 10.83 -19.02 -13.56
N GLU A 259 10.75 -19.57 -12.36
CA GLU A 259 9.51 -20.03 -11.74
C GLU A 259 8.76 -18.89 -11.03
N GLY A 260 9.29 -17.67 -10.99
CA GLY A 260 8.69 -16.54 -10.28
C GLY A 260 8.82 -16.64 -8.76
N LYS A 261 9.80 -17.40 -8.26
CA LYS A 261 10.17 -17.46 -6.83
C LYS A 261 11.29 -16.45 -6.56
N TYR A 262 11.20 -15.73 -5.44
CA TYR A 262 12.27 -14.83 -5.02
C TYR A 262 13.59 -15.60 -4.89
N ASP A 263 14.61 -15.07 -5.54
CA ASP A 263 15.98 -15.59 -5.48
C ASP A 263 16.95 -14.41 -5.67
N PRO A 264 17.68 -14.00 -4.61
CA PRO A 264 18.59 -12.86 -4.68
C PRO A 264 19.73 -13.08 -5.71
N ASN A 265 20.00 -14.34 -6.07
CA ASN A 265 21.03 -14.71 -7.03
C ASN A 265 20.47 -14.92 -8.44
N SER A 266 19.19 -14.66 -8.68
CA SER A 266 18.58 -14.69 -10.00
C SER A 266 18.20 -13.29 -10.48
N ARG A 267 18.25 -13.06 -11.79
CA ARG A 267 17.68 -11.89 -12.44
C ARG A 267 16.78 -12.38 -13.57
N MET A 268 15.49 -12.07 -13.50
CA MET A 268 14.53 -12.33 -14.57
C MET A 268 14.02 -11.01 -15.12
N VAL A 269 13.91 -10.90 -16.45
CA VAL A 269 13.19 -9.81 -17.10
C VAL A 269 11.70 -10.12 -17.03
N TRP A 270 10.96 -9.32 -16.28
CA TRP A 270 9.51 -9.33 -16.28
C TRP A 270 8.99 -8.34 -17.32
N ASP A 271 8.65 -8.85 -18.49
CA ASP A 271 8.19 -8.07 -19.64
C ASP A 271 6.66 -7.94 -19.61
N LEU A 272 6.19 -6.73 -19.31
CA LEU A 272 4.78 -6.38 -19.19
C LEU A 272 4.28 -5.56 -20.38
N ARG A 273 5.01 -5.56 -21.49
CA ARG A 273 4.56 -4.92 -22.73
C ARG A 273 3.38 -5.67 -23.35
N ASP A 274 2.63 -4.98 -24.19
CA ASP A 274 1.48 -5.55 -24.90
C ASP A 274 1.88 -6.80 -25.70
N HIS A 275 0.97 -7.77 -25.72
CA HIS A 275 1.06 -9.09 -26.37
C HIS A 275 2.10 -10.06 -25.79
N GLN A 276 2.81 -9.69 -24.72
CA GLN A 276 3.73 -10.61 -24.06
C GLN A 276 2.97 -11.81 -23.49
N LYS A 277 3.43 -13.01 -23.86
CA LYS A 277 2.85 -14.27 -23.38
C LYS A 277 3.24 -14.50 -21.93
N ILE A 278 2.29 -14.97 -21.15
CA ILE A 278 2.47 -15.26 -19.73
C ILE A 278 1.93 -16.65 -19.37
N ARG A 279 2.29 -17.13 -18.18
CA ARG A 279 1.75 -18.35 -17.57
C ARG A 279 1.53 -18.13 -16.08
N ILE A 280 0.43 -18.64 -15.53
CA ILE A 280 0.21 -18.70 -14.09
C ILE A 280 1.04 -19.85 -13.48
N GLN A 281 1.99 -19.53 -12.61
CA GLN A 281 2.90 -20.49 -11.98
C GLN A 281 2.47 -20.98 -10.60
N ASN A 282 1.53 -20.32 -9.94
CA ASN A 282 1.19 -20.70 -8.57
C ASN A 282 0.31 -21.97 -8.59
N PRO A 283 0.76 -23.11 -8.03
CA PRO A 283 -0.02 -24.35 -8.03
C PRO A 283 -1.28 -24.28 -7.17
N GLU A 284 -1.36 -23.35 -6.21
CA GLU A 284 -2.56 -23.10 -5.40
C GLU A 284 -3.63 -22.31 -6.17
N ALA A 285 -3.27 -21.67 -7.29
CA ALA A 285 -4.21 -20.91 -8.10
C ALA A 285 -5.15 -21.84 -8.88
N SER A 286 -6.45 -21.54 -8.89
CA SER A 286 -7.44 -22.34 -9.62
C SER A 286 -7.22 -22.36 -11.15
N ASN A 287 -6.45 -21.41 -11.66
CA ASN A 287 -6.03 -21.29 -13.06
C ASN A 287 -4.54 -21.60 -13.26
N PHE A 288 -3.94 -22.38 -12.36
CA PHE A 288 -2.56 -22.86 -12.49
C PHE A 288 -2.28 -23.45 -13.88
N ASN A 289 -1.09 -23.15 -14.43
CA ASN A 289 -0.62 -23.53 -15.76
C ASN A 289 -1.44 -23.00 -16.94
N GLN A 290 -2.51 -22.22 -16.71
CA GLN A 290 -3.13 -21.50 -17.82
C GLN A 290 -2.16 -20.45 -18.37
N THR A 291 -2.10 -20.38 -19.69
CA THR A 291 -1.35 -19.38 -20.41
C THR A 291 -2.23 -18.19 -20.76
N GLY A 292 -1.58 -17.08 -21.08
CA GLY A 292 -2.25 -15.83 -21.32
C GLY A 292 -1.37 -14.84 -22.05
N GLU A 293 -1.84 -13.60 -22.11
CA GLU A 293 -1.05 -12.48 -22.58
C GLU A 293 -1.39 -11.19 -21.84
N ILE A 294 -0.42 -10.29 -21.79
CA ILE A 294 -0.67 -8.90 -21.46
C ILE A 294 -1.39 -8.27 -22.65
N PHE A 295 -2.61 -7.79 -22.45
CA PHE A 295 -3.39 -7.22 -23.55
C PHE A 295 -3.03 -5.74 -23.78
N ARG A 296 -3.08 -4.95 -22.71
CA ARG A 296 -2.76 -3.50 -22.72
C ARG A 296 -2.71 -2.95 -21.30
N LYS A 297 -2.28 -1.70 -21.14
CA LYS A 297 -2.60 -0.91 -19.93
C LYS A 297 -4.00 -0.29 -19.98
N ASP A 298 -4.64 -0.18 -18.82
CA ASP A 298 -5.85 0.62 -18.64
C ASP A 298 -5.52 2.09 -18.35
N GLU A 299 -6.56 2.93 -18.27
CA GLU A 299 -6.42 4.37 -18.03
C GLU A 299 -5.77 4.72 -16.67
N GLN A 300 -5.74 3.77 -15.73
CA GLN A 300 -5.10 3.93 -14.41
C GLN A 300 -3.66 3.40 -14.39
N GLY A 301 -3.16 2.86 -15.51
CA GLY A 301 -1.84 2.28 -15.66
C GLY A 301 -1.73 0.85 -15.15
N HIS A 302 -2.85 0.18 -14.85
CA HIS A 302 -2.87 -1.25 -14.53
C HIS A 302 -2.83 -2.08 -15.80
N TYR A 303 -2.29 -3.30 -15.71
CA TYR A 303 -2.19 -4.17 -16.88
C TYR A 303 -3.46 -5.00 -17.00
N VAL A 304 -4.11 -4.95 -18.16
CA VAL A 304 -5.20 -5.86 -18.51
C VAL A 304 -4.57 -7.14 -19.03
N VAL A 305 -4.93 -8.26 -18.43
CA VAL A 305 -4.31 -9.56 -18.69
C VAL A 305 -5.39 -10.55 -19.08
N HIS A 306 -5.19 -11.27 -20.19
CA HIS A 306 -6.06 -12.38 -20.58
C HIS A 306 -5.42 -13.69 -20.16
N VAL A 307 -6.15 -14.52 -19.42
CA VAL A 307 -5.70 -15.86 -19.01
C VAL A 307 -6.81 -16.85 -19.31
N GLY A 308 -6.52 -17.82 -20.17
CA GLY A 308 -7.53 -18.71 -20.72
C GLY A 308 -8.66 -17.92 -21.42
N ARG A 309 -9.89 -18.03 -20.90
CA ARG A 309 -11.08 -17.33 -21.43
C ARG A 309 -11.46 -16.07 -20.64
N HIS A 310 -10.69 -15.73 -19.61
CA HIS A 310 -11.04 -14.68 -18.67
C HIS A 310 -10.11 -13.48 -18.81
N GLN A 311 -10.66 -12.30 -18.55
CA GLN A 311 -9.91 -11.06 -18.45
C GLN A 311 -9.75 -10.67 -16.98
N TYR A 312 -8.51 -10.43 -16.59
CA TYR A 312 -8.10 -9.95 -15.27
C TYR A 312 -7.45 -8.58 -15.38
N ARG A 313 -7.22 -7.95 -14.23
CA ARG A 313 -6.28 -6.86 -14.10
C ARG A 313 -5.11 -7.31 -13.24
N PHE A 314 -3.95 -6.75 -13.51
CA PHE A 314 -2.76 -6.89 -12.72
C PHE A 314 -2.36 -5.51 -12.21
N GLY A 315 -2.37 -5.37 -10.88
CA GLY A 315 -2.12 -4.11 -10.20
C GLY A 315 -0.68 -3.64 -10.40
N LYS A 316 -0.49 -2.36 -10.69
CA LYS A 316 0.84 -1.79 -10.99
C LYS A 316 1.79 -1.79 -9.80
N TRP A 317 1.25 -1.81 -8.58
CA TRP A 317 1.99 -1.93 -7.33
C TRP A 317 2.78 -3.25 -7.20
N TRP A 318 2.35 -4.30 -7.89
CA TRP A 318 3.09 -5.56 -7.94
C TRP A 318 4.48 -5.40 -8.53
N VAL A 319 4.64 -4.47 -9.49
CA VAL A 319 5.93 -4.20 -10.12
C VAL A 319 6.91 -3.69 -9.08
N GLN A 320 6.52 -2.73 -8.26
CA GLN A 320 7.38 -2.20 -7.19
C GLN A 320 7.72 -3.28 -6.16
N CYS A 321 6.73 -4.06 -5.72
CA CYS A 321 6.94 -5.16 -4.77
C CYS A 321 7.95 -6.20 -5.32
N ALA A 322 7.87 -6.53 -6.61
CA ALA A 322 8.80 -7.43 -7.26
C ALA A 322 10.19 -6.79 -7.51
N LEU A 323 10.28 -5.53 -7.95
CA LEU A 323 11.55 -4.82 -8.11
C LEU A 323 12.35 -4.80 -6.80
N GLU A 324 11.65 -4.62 -5.67
CA GLU A 324 12.25 -4.61 -4.34
C GLU A 324 12.51 -6.02 -3.78
N GLY A 325 12.08 -7.09 -4.46
CA GLY A 325 12.27 -8.47 -4.02
C GLY A 325 11.51 -8.82 -2.75
N LYS A 326 10.39 -8.12 -2.48
CA LYS A 326 9.69 -8.24 -1.20
C LYS A 326 8.57 -9.25 -1.18
N TRP A 327 8.06 -9.66 -2.35
CA TRP A 327 7.01 -10.67 -2.43
C TRP A 327 7.55 -12.05 -2.04
N PRO A 328 7.06 -12.68 -0.96
CA PRO A 328 7.66 -13.90 -0.42
C PRO A 328 7.13 -15.19 -1.06
N PHE A 329 6.05 -15.12 -1.84
CA PHE A 329 5.45 -16.25 -2.54
C PHE A 329 5.83 -16.24 -4.03
N LEU A 330 5.28 -17.18 -4.80
CA LEU A 330 5.37 -17.12 -6.25
C LEU A 330 4.68 -15.85 -6.76
N LEU A 331 5.29 -15.18 -7.74
CA LEU A 331 4.65 -14.05 -8.45
C LEU A 331 3.29 -14.49 -9.04
N PRO A 332 2.39 -13.54 -9.36
CA PRO A 332 1.11 -13.87 -9.98
C PRO A 332 1.22 -14.60 -11.32
N PHE A 333 2.19 -14.20 -12.14
CA PHE A 333 2.50 -14.84 -13.41
C PHE A 333 4.00 -14.65 -13.73
N VAL A 334 4.51 -15.41 -14.69
CA VAL A 334 5.80 -15.18 -15.36
C VAL A 334 5.57 -15.06 -16.86
N ASN A 335 6.51 -14.46 -17.59
CA ASN A 335 6.53 -14.57 -19.05
C ASN A 335 6.61 -16.06 -19.46
N ALA A 336 5.94 -16.43 -20.55
CA ALA A 336 5.89 -17.84 -21.00
C ALA A 336 7.29 -18.37 -21.35
N ASP A 337 8.11 -17.51 -21.96
CA ASP A 337 9.52 -17.74 -22.25
C ASP A 337 10.36 -16.71 -21.45
N PRO A 338 10.64 -16.96 -20.16
CA PRO A 338 11.30 -15.98 -19.31
C PRO A 338 12.78 -15.83 -19.68
N VAL A 339 13.23 -14.59 -19.86
CA VAL A 339 14.66 -14.26 -19.96
C VAL A 339 15.21 -14.16 -18.54
N PHE A 340 16.12 -15.05 -18.17
CA PHE A 340 16.71 -15.09 -16.82
C PHE A 340 18.19 -15.45 -16.82
N LYS A 341 18.91 -15.02 -15.78
CA LYS A 341 20.31 -15.36 -15.53
C LYS A 341 20.57 -15.57 -14.04
N LYS A 342 21.46 -16.50 -13.71
CA LYS A 342 22.04 -16.63 -12.36
C LYS A 342 23.27 -15.73 -12.23
N VAL A 343 23.37 -15.04 -11.11
CA VAL A 343 24.47 -14.11 -10.79
C VAL A 343 25.83 -14.82 -10.68
N GLU A 344 25.85 -16.15 -10.53
CA GLU A 344 27.07 -16.97 -10.48
C GLU A 344 27.61 -17.39 -11.86
N ASP A 345 26.81 -17.27 -12.94
CA ASP A 345 27.28 -17.52 -14.29
C ASP A 345 27.91 -16.22 -14.85
N ASP A 346 29.17 -16.28 -15.24
CA ASP A 346 29.99 -15.20 -15.82
C ASP A 346 29.15 -14.17 -16.60
N ASP A 347 29.40 -12.88 -16.34
CA ASP A 347 28.99 -11.71 -17.15
C ASP A 347 28.68 -12.12 -18.60
N VAL A 348 27.42 -12.21 -19.04
CA VAL A 348 26.66 -11.14 -19.71
C VAL A 348 25.21 -11.67 -19.89
N LEU A 349 24.19 -10.86 -19.65
CA LEU A 349 22.90 -11.02 -20.34
C LEU A 349 22.65 -9.73 -21.11
N MET A 350 22.82 -9.83 -22.43
CA MET A 350 22.54 -8.84 -23.47
C MET A 350 23.21 -7.48 -23.24
N GLU A 351 23.91 -7.00 -24.28
CA GLU A 351 24.41 -5.63 -24.40
C GLU A 351 23.67 -4.68 -23.49
N ASP A 352 24.41 -4.11 -22.52
CA ASP A 352 24.01 -2.87 -21.90
C ASP A 352 23.46 -2.03 -23.04
N SER A 353 22.15 -1.76 -23.02
CA SER A 353 21.77 -0.40 -23.30
C SER A 353 22.57 0.37 -22.27
N LYS A 354 23.75 0.82 -22.69
CA LYS A 354 24.57 1.77 -21.96
C LYS A 354 23.63 2.93 -21.67
N SER A 355 22.93 2.86 -20.54
CA SER A 355 22.84 3.99 -19.66
C SER A 355 24.28 4.13 -19.17
N GLU A 356 25.13 4.71 -20.02
CA GLU A 356 26.45 5.19 -19.65
C GLU A 356 26.22 5.93 -18.34
N ILE A 357 26.65 5.33 -17.22
CA ILE A 357 26.83 6.12 -16.02
C ILE A 357 27.86 7.14 -16.47
N PRO A 358 27.51 8.42 -16.49
CA PRO A 358 28.42 9.42 -17.01
C PRO A 358 29.68 9.37 -16.15
N ASP A 359 30.84 9.54 -16.77
CA ASP A 359 32.12 9.62 -16.04
C ASP A 359 32.09 10.71 -14.95
N THR A 360 31.18 11.68 -15.09
CA THR A 360 31.01 12.82 -14.22
C THR A 360 29.55 13.22 -14.04
N ILE A 361 29.13 13.44 -12.79
CA ILE A 361 27.83 14.06 -12.50
C ILE A 361 28.04 15.50 -12.06
N HIS A 362 27.27 16.42 -12.64
CA HIS A 362 27.33 17.83 -12.31
C HIS A 362 26.17 18.24 -11.42
N ILE A 363 26.50 18.88 -10.29
CA ILE A 363 25.55 19.71 -9.56
C ILE A 363 25.48 21.05 -10.28
N VAL A 364 24.31 21.40 -10.78
CA VAL A 364 24.06 22.68 -11.45
C VAL A 364 23.32 23.59 -10.49
N GLN A 365 23.91 24.74 -10.19
CA GLN A 365 23.27 25.81 -9.46
C GLN A 365 22.79 26.88 -10.43
N THR A 366 21.55 27.34 -10.26
CA THR A 366 21.05 28.59 -10.84
C THR A 366 20.63 29.55 -9.73
N HIS A 367 20.59 30.85 -10.03
CA HIS A 367 20.03 31.81 -9.10
C HIS A 367 19.43 33.03 -9.82
N LYS A 368 18.53 33.75 -9.13
CA LYS A 368 18.06 35.07 -9.54
C LYS A 368 17.87 35.99 -8.32
N PRO A 369 18.17 37.30 -8.45
CA PRO A 369 17.86 38.27 -7.40
C PRO A 369 16.34 38.41 -7.19
N VAL A 370 15.91 38.44 -5.92
CA VAL A 370 14.52 38.68 -5.50
C VAL A 370 14.52 39.66 -4.33
N GLY A 371 14.28 40.94 -4.61
CA GLY A 371 14.47 42.02 -3.63
C GLY A 371 15.91 42.07 -3.13
N ASP A 372 16.08 42.08 -1.80
CA ASP A 372 17.40 42.03 -1.15
C ASP A 372 17.93 40.59 -0.93
N THR A 373 17.27 39.58 -1.52
CA THR A 373 17.61 38.16 -1.37
C THR A 373 17.84 37.48 -2.72
N HIS A 374 18.26 36.22 -2.71
CA HIS A 374 18.43 35.42 -3.92
C HIS A 374 17.54 34.18 -3.83
N GLU A 375 16.77 33.90 -4.89
CA GLU A 375 16.19 32.58 -5.11
C GLU A 375 17.24 31.76 -5.86
N TRP A 376 17.61 30.61 -5.31
CA TRP A 376 18.60 29.71 -5.89
C TRP A 376 18.05 28.30 -5.99
N SER A 377 18.52 27.58 -7.01
CA SER A 377 18.16 26.19 -7.25
C SER A 377 19.42 25.36 -7.43
N LEU A 378 19.41 24.14 -6.88
CA LEU A 378 20.39 23.11 -7.19
C LEU A 378 19.68 21.96 -7.89
N SER A 379 20.29 21.42 -8.95
CA SER A 379 19.80 20.25 -9.68
C SER A 379 20.96 19.36 -10.09
N VAL A 380 20.67 18.15 -10.54
CA VAL A 380 21.68 17.21 -11.02
C VAL A 380 21.61 17.08 -12.54
N ASN A 381 22.77 17.00 -13.20
CA ASN A 381 22.88 16.75 -14.63
C ASN A 381 24.12 15.89 -14.93
N PRO A 382 24.01 14.81 -15.72
CA PRO A 382 22.79 14.24 -16.30
C PRO A 382 21.95 13.48 -15.25
N VAL A 383 20.66 13.28 -15.55
CA VAL A 383 19.65 12.77 -14.59
C VAL A 383 19.38 11.27 -14.74
N GLU A 384 19.76 10.69 -15.87
CA GLU A 384 19.41 9.35 -16.34
C GLU A 384 19.96 8.24 -15.43
N ALA A 385 21.11 8.47 -14.82
CA ALA A 385 21.77 7.53 -13.90
C ALA A 385 21.42 7.76 -12.43
N VAL A 386 20.57 8.74 -12.11
CA VAL A 386 20.25 9.14 -10.73
C VAL A 386 18.90 8.56 -10.31
N ALA A 387 18.88 7.86 -9.17
CA ALA A 387 17.67 7.33 -8.56
C ALA A 387 17.09 8.29 -7.51
N GLN A 388 17.95 8.94 -6.74
CA GLN A 388 17.53 9.85 -5.67
C GLN A 388 18.66 10.81 -5.30
N VAL A 389 18.33 12.03 -4.88
CA VAL A 389 19.28 12.99 -4.34
C VAL A 389 18.76 13.53 -3.01
N THR A 390 19.56 13.45 -1.97
CA THR A 390 19.30 14.12 -0.70
C THR A 390 20.18 15.36 -0.61
N TRP A 391 19.56 16.52 -0.44
CA TRP A 391 20.20 17.81 -0.19
C TRP A 391 20.16 18.12 1.29
N GLU A 392 21.33 18.30 1.90
CA GLU A 392 21.46 18.74 3.29
C GLU A 392 21.68 20.25 3.32
N LEU A 393 20.65 20.96 3.75
CA LEU A 393 20.61 22.41 3.83
C LEU A 393 21.11 22.91 5.19
N HIS A 394 21.38 24.21 5.28
CA HIS A 394 21.68 24.84 6.55
C HIS A 394 20.49 24.67 7.53
N PRO A 395 20.73 24.46 8.85
CA PRO A 395 19.66 24.19 9.84
C PRO A 395 18.56 25.25 9.95
N THR A 396 18.76 26.45 9.40
CA THR A 396 17.75 27.51 9.34
C THR A 396 16.65 27.21 8.31
N PHE A 397 16.89 26.33 7.34
CA PHE A 397 15.87 25.86 6.39
C PHE A 397 15.04 24.73 7.00
N HIS A 398 13.73 24.77 6.76
CA HIS A 398 12.80 23.76 7.25
C HIS A 398 12.03 23.15 6.06
N PRO A 399 12.20 21.85 5.76
CA PRO A 399 13.11 20.91 6.43
C PRO A 399 14.60 21.18 6.11
N PRO A 400 15.53 20.83 7.01
CA PRO A 400 16.98 21.02 6.81
C PRO A 400 17.60 19.95 5.91
N ALA A 401 16.83 18.93 5.52
CA ALA A 401 17.20 17.96 4.50
C ALA A 401 16.02 17.75 3.55
N VAL A 402 16.29 17.70 2.26
CA VAL A 402 15.28 17.51 1.21
C VAL A 402 15.72 16.35 0.33
N THR A 403 14.90 15.31 0.25
CA THR A 403 15.16 14.17 -0.63
C THR A 403 14.27 14.24 -1.85
N CYS A 404 14.90 14.29 -3.03
CA CYS A 404 14.26 14.33 -4.33
C CYS A 404 14.38 12.96 -5.00
N THR A 405 13.27 12.39 -5.47
CA THR A 405 13.22 11.09 -6.16
C THR A 405 12.82 11.20 -7.63
N GLU A 406 12.61 12.42 -8.14
CA GLU A 406 12.22 12.68 -9.53
C GLU A 406 13.16 13.70 -10.16
N ALA A 407 13.50 13.52 -11.44
CA ALA A 407 14.26 14.48 -12.23
C ALA A 407 13.52 15.84 -12.30
N PRO A 408 14.23 16.98 -12.19
CA PRO A 408 15.69 17.17 -12.26
C PRO A 408 16.40 17.03 -10.91
N PHE A 409 15.78 16.37 -9.93
CA PHE A 409 16.28 16.16 -8.57
C PHE A 409 16.61 17.47 -7.86
N SER A 410 15.79 18.49 -8.07
CA SER A 410 16.13 19.85 -7.68
C SER A 410 15.58 20.28 -6.32
N VAL A 411 16.35 21.10 -5.63
CA VAL A 411 15.90 21.90 -4.48
C VAL A 411 15.96 23.38 -4.83
N THR A 412 14.90 24.14 -4.50
CA THR A 412 14.85 25.60 -4.68
C THR A 412 14.52 26.27 -3.36
N ARG A 413 15.26 27.32 -3.00
CA ARG A 413 15.04 28.10 -1.77
C ARG A 413 15.38 29.58 -1.99
N THR A 414 14.84 30.42 -1.12
CA THR A 414 15.16 31.85 -1.06
C THR A 414 15.93 32.13 0.23
N GLY A 415 17.01 32.90 0.15
CA GLY A 415 17.78 33.25 1.34
C GLY A 415 18.83 34.34 1.11
N TRP A 416 19.47 34.76 2.21
CA TRP A 416 20.58 35.69 2.21
C TRP A 416 21.93 34.96 2.38
N GLY A 417 22.87 35.19 1.46
CA GLY A 417 24.25 34.73 1.56
C GLY A 417 24.56 33.35 0.94
N VAL A 418 25.84 33.01 0.97
CA VAL A 418 26.42 31.79 0.40
C VAL A 418 26.84 30.82 1.49
N PHE A 419 26.55 29.53 1.31
CA PHE A 419 26.93 28.46 2.24
C PHE A 419 27.15 27.15 1.49
N THR A 420 27.71 26.15 2.16
CA THR A 420 27.94 24.83 1.58
C THR A 420 26.73 23.93 1.80
N VAL A 421 26.20 23.36 0.72
CA VAL A 421 25.17 22.32 0.72
C VAL A 421 25.86 20.98 0.55
N ASN A 422 25.68 20.05 1.49
CA ASN A 422 26.10 18.67 1.25
C ASN A 422 25.01 17.95 0.47
N PHE A 423 25.40 16.95 -0.30
CA PHE A 423 24.45 16.11 -1.00
C PHE A 423 24.87 14.65 -0.99
N LYS A 424 23.86 13.78 -1.11
CA LYS A 424 24.01 12.35 -1.35
C LYS A 424 23.21 11.97 -2.58
N ILE A 425 23.86 11.43 -3.59
CA ILE A 425 23.23 10.94 -4.83
C ILE A 425 23.24 9.43 -4.78
N GLN A 426 22.06 8.83 -4.87
CA GLN A 426 21.89 7.41 -5.07
C GLN A 426 21.74 7.16 -6.57
N LEU A 427 22.63 6.37 -7.15
CA LEU A 427 22.57 5.99 -8.56
C LEU A 427 21.63 4.79 -8.77
N THR A 428 21.12 4.66 -9.99
CA THR A 428 20.22 3.57 -10.41
C THR A 428 20.87 2.18 -10.29
N ASN A 429 22.19 2.10 -10.32
CA ASN A 429 22.96 0.86 -10.10
C ASN A 429 23.22 0.53 -8.61
N GLY A 430 22.69 1.33 -7.67
CA GLY A 430 22.86 1.11 -6.23
C GLY A 430 24.12 1.75 -5.61
N LYS A 431 25.02 2.35 -6.40
CA LYS A 431 26.17 3.11 -5.85
C LYS A 431 25.69 4.45 -5.29
N ALA A 432 26.33 4.91 -4.21
CA ALA A 432 26.10 6.23 -3.63
C ALA A 432 27.30 7.14 -3.85
N LEU A 433 27.04 8.38 -4.26
CA LEU A 433 28.01 9.47 -4.29
C LEU A 433 27.65 10.46 -3.19
N THR A 434 28.65 11.06 -2.56
CA THR A 434 28.46 12.13 -1.58
C THR A 434 29.42 13.25 -1.90
N GLY A 435 28.96 14.49 -1.77
CA GLY A 435 29.77 15.65 -2.10
C GLY A 435 29.24 16.92 -1.46
N LYS A 436 29.88 18.04 -1.81
CA LYS A 436 29.59 19.36 -1.26
C LYS A 436 29.58 20.38 -2.39
N HIS A 437 28.57 21.25 -2.40
CA HIS A 437 28.47 22.37 -3.32
C HIS A 437 28.46 23.68 -2.53
N LYS A 438 29.43 24.57 -2.79
CA LYS A 438 29.46 25.90 -2.19
C LYS A 438 28.61 26.83 -3.04
N LEU A 439 27.49 27.29 -2.49
CA LEU A 439 26.61 28.22 -3.21
C LEU A 439 27.40 29.46 -3.62
N SER A 440 27.16 29.94 -4.85
CA SER A 440 27.77 31.16 -5.37
C SER A 440 26.78 31.97 -6.20
N PHE A 441 26.68 33.26 -5.93
CA PHE A 441 25.86 34.19 -6.72
C PHE A 441 26.70 35.08 -7.63
N SER A 442 27.98 34.74 -7.82
CA SER A 442 28.88 35.50 -8.71
C SER A 442 28.55 35.33 -10.20
N THR A 443 27.86 34.24 -10.56
CA THR A 443 27.49 33.89 -11.93
C THR A 443 26.10 33.26 -11.94
N ASP A 444 25.33 33.48 -13.01
CA ASP A 444 23.96 32.98 -13.14
C ASP A 444 23.88 31.45 -13.03
N ILE A 445 24.92 30.76 -13.48
CA ILE A 445 25.08 29.30 -13.39
C ILE A 445 26.45 28.98 -12.77
N CYS A 446 26.46 28.02 -11.83
CA CYS A 446 27.68 27.46 -11.25
C CYS A 446 27.59 25.93 -11.23
N THR A 447 28.69 25.23 -11.46
CA THR A 447 28.71 23.76 -11.49
C THR A 447 29.73 23.15 -10.52
N THR A 448 29.42 21.98 -9.98
CA THR A 448 30.38 21.13 -9.26
C THR A 448 30.35 19.73 -9.83
N THR A 449 31.51 19.24 -10.23
CA THR A 449 31.68 17.92 -10.83
C THR A 449 31.97 16.89 -9.74
N CYS A 450 31.34 15.72 -9.82
CA CYS A 450 31.44 14.60 -8.90
C CYS A 450 31.81 13.32 -9.63
#